data_AF-A0A6N7PIW8-F1
#
_entry.id   AF-A0A6N7PIW8-F1
#
_cell.length_a   1.000
_cell.length_b   1.000
_cell.length_c   1.000
_cell.angle_alpha   90.00
_cell.angle_beta   90.00
_cell.angle_gamma   90.00
#
_symmetry.space_group_name_H-M   'P 1'
#
loop_
_entity.id
_entity.type
_entity.pdbx_description
1 polymer ?
#
loop_
_entity_poly.entity_id
_entity_poly.type
_entity_poly.pdbx_seq_one_letter_code
_entity_poly.pdbx_strand_id
1 'polypeptide(L)'
;MNRFLKVMMLLAIAGCTKTDTIAPPAEADNRITEYKIVNVQGDPIYGTVHDADSSITVYLPFYKQLIVLEPEIKVSTGATVQPGTGTLIENLLEVFQKGRDLKYTVTGKSGKKKTYTLKITVQQPALTLKELSSATDVKTYAISTSINFSTISIDLKGTSFHENHDLLKVVLVDEAGKEFPPFNISTTNTNDLNSLNITLTNYLTTPDPMLVALPATGLYKLRVYSYSKKVTTTFPIRINKLP
;
A
#
# COMPACT_ATOMS: atom_id res chain seq x y z
N MET A 1 -95.52 2.39 22.95
CA MET A 1 -95.28 3.35 24.06
C MET A 1 -93.81 3.15 24.45
N ASN A 2 -92.82 4.00 24.20
CA ASN A 2 -92.73 5.44 24.00
C ASN A 2 -91.66 5.81 22.95
N ARG A 3 -91.91 6.94 22.29
CA ARG A 3 -91.03 7.68 21.37
C ARG A 3 -89.90 8.39 22.13
N PHE A 4 -88.80 8.75 21.45
CA PHE A 4 -88.05 10.04 21.47
C PHE A 4 -86.65 9.78 20.84
N LEU A 5 -86.45 10.05 19.55
CA LEU A 5 -85.93 11.31 19.00
C LEU A 5 -84.63 11.80 19.69
N LYS A 6 -83.49 11.65 19.00
CA LYS A 6 -82.55 12.75 18.75
C LYS A 6 -81.52 12.41 17.68
N VAL A 7 -81.47 13.32 16.71
CA VAL A 7 -80.55 13.48 15.60
C VAL A 7 -79.11 13.54 16.11
N MET A 8 -78.19 12.78 15.51
CA MET A 8 -76.75 12.96 15.69
C MET A 8 -76.05 12.92 14.32
N MET A 9 -76.05 14.11 13.72
CA MET A 9 -75.00 14.74 12.92
C MET A 9 -73.94 13.82 12.28
N LEU A 10 -74.00 13.71 10.95
CA LEU A 10 -72.88 13.36 10.08
C LEU A 10 -71.68 14.28 10.36
N LEU A 11 -70.53 13.71 10.72
CA LEU A 11 -69.21 14.33 10.53
C LEU A 11 -68.47 13.53 9.45
N ALA A 12 -68.51 14.01 8.21
CA ALA A 12 -67.62 13.56 7.15
C ALA A 12 -66.24 14.18 7.39
N ILE A 13 -65.28 13.38 7.83
CA ILE A 13 -63.89 13.80 8.02
C ILE A 13 -63.22 13.82 6.64
N ALA A 14 -63.40 14.88 5.87
CA ALA A 14 -62.61 15.13 4.67
C ALA A 14 -61.25 15.73 5.06
N GLY A 15 -60.37 14.90 5.61
CA GLY A 15 -59.01 15.26 6.01
C GLY A 15 -57.96 14.84 4.98
N CYS A 16 -58.10 15.26 3.71
CA CYS A 16 -56.98 15.21 2.77
C CYS A 16 -56.15 16.48 2.93
N THR A 17 -55.21 16.49 3.89
CA THR A 17 -54.10 17.46 3.84
C THR A 17 -53.26 17.12 2.62
N LYS A 18 -53.12 18.07 1.69
CA LYS A 18 -52.21 17.95 0.55
C LYS A 18 -50.84 17.54 1.08
N THR A 19 -50.40 16.33 0.71
CA THR A 19 -49.03 15.91 0.95
C THR A 19 -48.16 16.69 -0.03
N ASP A 20 -47.54 17.78 0.42
CA ASP A 20 -46.50 18.44 -0.34
C ASP A 20 -45.31 17.48 -0.41
N THR A 21 -45.23 16.71 -1.50
CA THR A 21 -44.07 15.88 -1.82
C THR A 21 -42.91 16.81 -2.15
N ILE A 22 -42.11 17.15 -1.14
CA ILE A 22 -40.81 17.79 -1.33
C ILE A 22 -39.95 16.77 -2.08
N ALA A 23 -39.58 17.10 -3.31
CA ALA A 23 -38.65 16.27 -4.08
C ALA A 23 -37.35 16.12 -3.28
N PRO A 24 -36.75 14.92 -3.23
CA PRO A 24 -35.45 14.75 -2.60
C PRO A 24 -34.46 15.75 -3.19
N PRO A 25 -33.53 16.29 -2.39
CA PRO A 25 -32.45 17.12 -2.92
C PRO A 25 -31.77 16.40 -4.09
N ALA A 26 -31.50 17.14 -5.17
CA ALA A 26 -30.78 16.58 -6.31
C ALA A 26 -29.42 16.05 -5.85
N GLU A 27 -29.16 14.78 -6.14
CA GLU A 27 -27.88 14.14 -5.87
C GLU A 27 -26.75 14.86 -6.59
N ALA A 28 -25.58 14.93 -5.96
CA ALA A 28 -24.42 15.56 -6.59
C ALA A 28 -24.01 14.79 -7.85
N ASP A 29 -23.79 15.51 -8.95
CA ASP A 29 -23.51 14.95 -10.26
C ASP A 29 -22.02 14.69 -10.51
N ASN A 30 -21.18 14.80 -9.47
CA ASN A 30 -19.73 14.66 -9.52
C ASN A 30 -19.21 13.63 -8.50
N ARG A 31 -19.92 12.50 -8.36
CA ARG A 31 -19.60 11.45 -7.39
C ARG A 31 -18.89 10.27 -8.04
N ILE A 32 -18.04 9.58 -7.27
CA ILE A 32 -17.67 8.19 -7.57
C ILE A 32 -18.77 7.32 -6.97
N THR A 33 -19.33 6.42 -7.78
CA THR A 33 -20.43 5.53 -7.38
C THR A 33 -19.95 4.11 -7.13
N GLU A 34 -18.85 3.70 -7.76
CA GLU A 34 -18.19 2.41 -7.51
C GLU A 34 -16.69 2.57 -7.76
N TYR A 35 -15.89 1.90 -6.94
CA TYR A 35 -14.46 1.74 -7.13
C TYR A 35 -14.10 0.29 -6.83
N LYS A 36 -13.37 -0.37 -7.74
CA LYS A 36 -12.86 -1.73 -7.50
C LYS A 36 -11.54 -1.97 -8.23
N ILE A 37 -10.74 -2.89 -7.73
CA ILE A 37 -9.53 -3.36 -8.41
C ILE A 37 -9.86 -4.66 -9.16
N VAL A 38 -9.58 -4.70 -10.46
CA VAL A 38 -10.04 -5.78 -11.36
C VAL A 38 -8.94 -6.72 -11.85
N ASN A 39 -7.67 -6.35 -11.72
CA ASN A 39 -6.54 -7.20 -12.09
C ASN A 39 -6.23 -8.29 -11.05
N VAL A 40 -7.26 -9.02 -10.63
CA VAL A 40 -7.19 -10.11 -9.65
C VAL A 40 -7.89 -11.36 -10.18
N GLN A 41 -7.41 -12.53 -9.78
CA GLN A 41 -8.17 -13.77 -9.98
C GLN A 41 -9.33 -13.83 -8.98
N GLY A 42 -10.50 -14.28 -9.47
CA GLY A 42 -11.74 -14.35 -8.71
C GLY A 42 -12.46 -13.00 -8.65
N ASP A 43 -13.13 -12.74 -7.53
CA ASP A 43 -13.88 -11.50 -7.33
C ASP A 43 -12.96 -10.27 -7.25
N PRO A 44 -13.39 -9.13 -7.81
CA PRO A 44 -12.64 -7.88 -7.72
C PRO A 44 -12.56 -7.39 -6.27
N ILE A 45 -11.53 -6.61 -5.97
CA ILE A 45 -11.39 -6.00 -4.64
C ILE A 45 -12.16 -4.69 -4.61
N TYR A 46 -13.30 -4.68 -3.94
CA TYR A 46 -14.12 -3.48 -3.82
C TYR A 46 -13.51 -2.45 -2.87
N GLY A 47 -13.50 -1.20 -3.31
CA GLY A 47 -13.23 -0.03 -2.47
C GLY A 47 -14.52 0.51 -1.87
N THR A 48 -14.43 1.01 -0.63
CA THR A 48 -15.52 1.75 0.00
C THR A 48 -15.38 3.23 -0.37
N VAL A 49 -16.41 3.80 -1.01
CA VAL A 49 -16.45 5.22 -1.35
C VAL A 49 -17.12 6.01 -0.23
N HIS A 50 -16.36 6.88 0.42
CA HIS A 50 -16.83 7.80 1.45
C HIS A 50 -17.04 9.18 0.83
N ASP A 51 -18.26 9.41 0.34
CA ASP A 51 -18.60 10.62 -0.41
C ASP A 51 -18.50 11.90 0.44
N ALA A 52 -18.93 11.86 1.70
CA ALA A 52 -18.87 13.01 2.61
C ALA A 52 -17.43 13.51 2.81
N ASP A 53 -16.48 12.57 2.94
CA ASP A 53 -15.07 12.86 3.21
C ASP A 53 -14.23 12.92 1.92
N SER A 54 -14.86 12.74 0.76
CA SER A 54 -14.18 12.61 -0.54
C SER A 54 -12.99 11.64 -0.46
N SER A 55 -13.22 10.43 0.03
CA SER A 55 -12.18 9.41 0.11
C SER A 55 -12.64 8.04 -0.36
N ILE A 56 -11.69 7.21 -0.75
CA ILE A 56 -11.90 5.82 -1.16
C ILE A 56 -10.99 4.97 -0.30
N THR A 57 -11.52 3.94 0.35
CA THR A 57 -10.71 2.99 1.15
C THR A 57 -10.71 1.63 0.46
N VAL A 58 -9.52 1.12 0.14
CA VAL A 58 -9.34 -0.23 -0.42
C VAL A 58 -8.56 -1.07 0.58
N TYR A 59 -9.13 -2.23 0.94
CA TYR A 59 -8.43 -3.23 1.74
C TYR A 59 -7.83 -4.27 0.80
N LEU A 60 -6.50 -4.31 0.73
CA LEU A 60 -5.77 -5.15 -0.19
C LEU A 60 -5.29 -6.43 0.54
N PRO A 61 -5.78 -7.62 0.17
CA PRO A 61 -5.29 -8.85 0.76
C PRO A 61 -3.83 -9.11 0.32
N PHE A 62 -2.93 -9.22 1.29
CA PHE A 62 -1.49 -9.38 1.06
C PHE A 62 -1.16 -10.61 0.20
N TYR A 63 -1.87 -11.72 0.39
CA TYR A 63 -1.61 -12.99 -0.32
C TYR A 63 -1.87 -12.92 -1.84
N LYS A 64 -2.51 -11.85 -2.35
CA LYS A 64 -2.69 -11.65 -3.80
C LYS A 64 -1.44 -11.08 -4.48
N GLN A 65 -0.46 -10.58 -3.72
CA GLN A 65 0.87 -10.19 -4.23
C GLN A 65 0.86 -9.21 -5.39
N LEU A 66 -0.13 -8.31 -5.41
CA LEU A 66 -0.28 -7.35 -6.50
C LEU A 66 0.91 -6.39 -6.51
N ILE A 67 1.61 -6.31 -7.64
CA ILE A 67 2.68 -5.34 -7.90
C ILE A 67 2.17 -4.07 -8.59
N VAL A 68 0.98 -4.16 -9.20
CA VAL A 68 0.24 -3.12 -9.91
C VAL A 68 -1.24 -3.25 -9.56
N LEU A 69 -1.98 -2.14 -9.51
CA LEU A 69 -3.44 -2.15 -9.38
C LEU A 69 -4.09 -1.57 -10.64
N GLU A 70 -5.14 -2.22 -11.14
CA GLU A 70 -5.98 -1.72 -12.21
C GLU A 70 -7.37 -1.34 -11.65
N PRO A 71 -7.66 -0.04 -11.48
CA PRO A 71 -8.94 0.42 -10.98
C PRO A 71 -10.03 0.41 -12.06
N GLU A 72 -11.18 -0.16 -11.77
CA GLU A 72 -12.44 0.15 -12.46
C GLU A 72 -13.25 1.14 -11.63
N ILE A 73 -13.60 2.29 -12.24
CA ILE A 73 -14.24 3.41 -11.55
C ILE A 73 -15.53 3.78 -12.27
N LYS A 74 -16.65 3.78 -11.55
CA LYS A 74 -17.92 4.34 -12.01
C LYS A 74 -18.18 5.67 -11.33
N VAL A 75 -18.73 6.61 -12.09
CA VAL A 75 -19.07 7.95 -11.62
C VAL A 75 -20.55 8.27 -11.90
N SER A 76 -21.04 9.37 -11.36
CA SER A 76 -22.37 9.91 -11.67
C SER A 76 -22.61 10.00 -13.19
N THR A 77 -23.86 9.81 -13.62
CA THR A 77 -24.22 9.81 -15.04
C THR A 77 -23.83 11.13 -15.72
N GLY A 78 -23.07 11.04 -16.81
CA GLY A 78 -22.57 12.20 -17.55
C GLY A 78 -21.36 12.90 -16.92
N ALA A 79 -20.82 12.38 -15.82
CA ALA A 79 -19.56 12.83 -15.24
C ALA A 79 -18.35 12.12 -15.88
N THR A 80 -17.17 12.68 -15.67
CA THR A 80 -15.87 12.10 -16.06
C THR A 80 -14.94 12.03 -14.85
N VAL A 81 -13.92 11.17 -14.88
CA VAL A 81 -12.93 11.02 -13.80
C VAL A 81 -11.50 11.06 -14.34
N GLN A 82 -10.61 11.73 -13.60
CA GLN A 82 -9.18 11.78 -13.89
C GLN A 82 -8.34 11.47 -12.63
N PRO A 83 -7.40 10.51 -12.65
CA PRO A 83 -7.10 9.58 -13.73
C PRO A 83 -8.32 8.74 -14.15
N GLY A 84 -8.36 8.35 -15.41
CA GLY A 84 -9.47 7.58 -15.97
C GLY A 84 -9.50 6.16 -15.40
N THR A 85 -10.67 5.51 -15.49
CA THR A 85 -10.78 4.06 -15.25
C THR A 85 -9.74 3.29 -16.07
N GLY A 86 -9.14 2.26 -15.49
CA GLY A 86 -8.04 1.49 -16.09
C GLY A 86 -6.64 2.13 -15.98
N THR A 87 -6.52 3.35 -15.43
CA THR A 87 -5.17 3.93 -15.20
C THR A 87 -4.46 3.17 -14.10
N LEU A 88 -3.36 2.51 -14.45
CA LEU A 88 -2.61 1.64 -13.55
C LEU A 88 -1.96 2.42 -12.39
N ILE A 89 -1.99 1.82 -11.20
CA ILE A 89 -1.18 2.24 -10.06
C ILE A 89 0.00 1.27 -9.97
N GLU A 90 1.15 1.72 -10.45
CA GLU A 90 2.38 0.92 -10.53
C GLU A 90 3.35 1.22 -9.38
N ASN A 91 4.37 0.36 -9.25
CA ASN A 91 5.43 0.48 -8.24
C ASN A 91 4.88 0.52 -6.81
N LEU A 92 3.98 -0.40 -6.46
CA LEU A 92 3.30 -0.41 -5.16
C LEU A 92 4.27 -0.45 -3.98
N LEU A 93 5.40 -1.14 -4.13
CA LEU A 93 6.45 -1.14 -3.12
C LEU A 93 6.92 0.30 -2.81
N GLU A 94 7.13 1.14 -3.83
CA GLU A 94 7.48 2.55 -3.61
C GLU A 94 6.31 3.36 -3.05
N VAL A 95 5.09 3.12 -3.54
CA VAL A 95 3.86 3.78 -3.07
C VAL A 95 3.71 3.63 -1.56
N PHE A 96 3.93 2.44 -1.02
CA PHE A 96 3.83 2.21 0.43
C PHE A 96 5.01 2.76 1.23
N GLN A 97 6.20 2.84 0.62
CA GLN A 97 7.41 3.29 1.30
C GLN A 97 7.50 4.79 1.46
N LYS A 98 7.24 5.51 0.37
CA LYS A 98 7.39 6.97 0.32
C LYS A 98 6.07 7.70 0.57
N GLY A 99 4.95 6.98 0.43
CA GLY A 99 3.63 7.58 0.31
C GLY A 99 3.46 8.21 -1.05
N ARG A 100 2.40 7.85 -1.77
CA ARG A 100 1.95 8.56 -2.96
C ARG A 100 0.54 9.07 -2.70
N ASP A 101 0.31 10.35 -2.97
CA ASP A 101 -1.03 10.92 -2.90
C ASP A 101 -1.82 10.49 -4.14
N LEU A 102 -2.64 9.45 -3.98
CA LEU A 102 -3.44 8.87 -5.05
C LEU A 102 -4.80 9.59 -5.05
N LYS A 103 -5.07 10.36 -6.10
CA LYS A 103 -6.27 11.20 -6.20
C LYS A 103 -7.05 10.95 -7.48
N TYR A 104 -8.37 11.04 -7.39
CA TYR A 104 -9.29 10.98 -8.52
C TYR A 104 -10.21 12.20 -8.51
N THR A 105 -10.16 13.02 -9.55
CA THR A 105 -11.04 14.18 -9.70
C THR A 105 -12.18 13.85 -10.63
N VAL A 106 -13.39 13.87 -10.09
CA VAL A 106 -14.64 13.73 -10.87
C VAL A 106 -15.12 15.12 -11.29
N THR A 107 -15.39 15.29 -12.57
CA THR A 107 -16.06 16.47 -13.13
C THR A 107 -17.47 16.09 -13.51
N GLY A 108 -18.47 16.66 -12.83
CA GLY A 108 -19.88 16.41 -13.11
C GLY A 108 -20.35 17.06 -14.40
N LYS A 109 -21.54 16.68 -14.85
CA LYS A 109 -22.18 17.26 -16.06
C LYS A 109 -22.37 18.77 -15.94
N SER A 110 -22.61 19.26 -14.73
CA SER A 110 -22.70 20.68 -14.37
C SER A 110 -21.36 21.42 -14.37
N GLY A 111 -20.24 20.72 -14.58
CA GLY A 111 -18.88 21.25 -14.49
C GLY A 111 -18.31 21.32 -13.07
N LYS A 112 -19.11 21.03 -12.03
CA LYS A 112 -18.63 20.97 -10.64
C LYS A 112 -17.62 19.83 -10.47
N LYS A 113 -16.56 20.08 -9.71
CA LYS A 113 -15.50 19.10 -9.48
C LYS A 113 -15.48 18.60 -8.04
N LYS A 114 -15.10 17.35 -7.85
CA LYS A 114 -14.86 16.73 -6.55
C LYS A 114 -13.65 15.81 -6.63
N THR A 115 -12.70 15.97 -5.73
CA THR A 115 -11.45 15.17 -5.72
C THR A 115 -11.47 14.19 -4.57
N TYR A 116 -11.34 12.91 -4.89
CA TYR A 116 -11.29 11.81 -3.94
C TYR A 116 -9.85 11.40 -3.67
N THR A 117 -9.47 11.21 -2.41
CA THR A 117 -8.19 10.59 -2.04
C THR A 117 -8.38 9.09 -1.82
N LEU A 118 -7.59 8.29 -2.54
CA LEU A 118 -7.52 6.85 -2.38
C LEU A 118 -6.57 6.48 -1.22
N LYS A 119 -7.08 5.72 -0.27
CA LYS A 119 -6.37 5.13 0.85
C LYS A 119 -6.30 3.63 0.65
N ILE A 120 -5.09 3.10 0.48
CA ILE A 120 -4.85 1.66 0.34
C ILE A 120 -4.36 1.14 1.70
N THR A 121 -5.10 0.19 2.26
CA THR A 121 -4.71 -0.53 3.48
C THR A 121 -4.42 -1.97 3.13
N VAL A 122 -3.15 -2.36 3.20
CA VAL A 122 -2.77 -3.76 2.99
C VAL A 122 -3.01 -4.56 4.27
N GLN A 123 -3.72 -5.67 4.13
CA GLN A 123 -3.99 -6.63 5.21
C GLN A 123 -2.80 -7.58 5.37
N GLN A 124 -1.64 -7.02 5.73
CA GLN A 124 -0.40 -7.76 5.93
C GLN A 124 -0.11 -7.94 7.44
N PRO A 125 0.30 -9.15 7.88
CA PRO A 125 0.80 -9.38 9.24
C PRO A 125 1.99 -8.47 9.60
N ALA A 126 2.38 -8.47 10.88
CA ALA A 126 3.57 -7.75 11.30
C ALA A 126 4.83 -8.36 10.67
N LEU A 127 5.71 -7.48 10.18
CA LEU A 127 7.06 -7.84 9.72
C LEU A 127 8.01 -7.74 10.92
N THR A 128 8.76 -8.81 11.19
CA THR A 128 9.74 -8.84 12.28
C THR A 128 11.11 -9.28 11.78
N LEU A 129 12.17 -8.89 12.48
CA LEU A 129 13.54 -9.34 12.24
C LEU A 129 14.15 -9.87 13.54
N LYS A 130 14.98 -10.91 13.41
CA LYS A 130 15.96 -11.26 14.43
C LYS A 130 17.20 -10.40 14.23
N GLU A 131 17.72 -9.86 15.32
CA GLU A 131 18.96 -9.08 15.30
C GLU A 131 20.15 -9.96 14.89
N LEU A 132 21.05 -9.40 14.09
CA LEU A 132 22.33 -10.04 13.75
C LEU A 132 23.44 -9.69 14.74
N SER A 133 23.28 -8.56 15.44
CA SER A 133 24.22 -7.98 16.39
C SER A 133 23.52 -7.74 17.74
N SER A 134 24.30 -7.36 18.74
CA SER A 134 23.82 -6.88 20.03
C SER A 134 24.50 -5.57 20.42
N ALA A 135 24.18 -5.03 21.59
CA ALA A 135 24.82 -3.81 22.10
C ALA A 135 26.34 -3.97 22.32
N THR A 136 26.80 -5.19 22.61
CA THR A 136 28.20 -5.49 22.96
C THR A 136 28.92 -6.34 21.92
N ASP A 137 28.20 -6.90 20.95
CA ASP A 137 28.77 -7.73 19.89
C ASP A 137 28.23 -7.30 18.51
N VAL A 138 29.10 -6.68 17.72
CA VAL A 138 28.76 -6.18 16.38
C VAL A 138 29.23 -7.19 15.35
N LYS A 139 28.26 -7.83 14.69
CA LYS A 139 28.54 -8.74 13.57
C LYS A 139 29.29 -8.00 12.47
N THR A 140 30.45 -8.52 12.11
CA THR A 140 31.33 -7.91 11.12
C THR A 140 31.41 -8.79 9.88
N TYR A 141 31.30 -8.15 8.71
CA TYR A 141 31.47 -8.74 7.40
C TYR A 141 32.60 -8.02 6.66
N ALA A 142 33.35 -8.76 5.86
CA ALA A 142 34.42 -8.22 5.04
C ALA A 142 34.26 -8.69 3.60
N ILE A 143 34.51 -7.79 2.65
CA ILE A 143 34.48 -8.09 1.22
C ILE A 143 35.76 -7.57 0.58
N SER A 144 36.42 -8.41 -0.22
CA SER A 144 37.64 -8.01 -0.92
C SER A 144 37.29 -7.29 -2.22
N THR A 145 37.96 -6.17 -2.47
CA THR A 145 37.84 -5.34 -3.67
C THR A 145 38.93 -5.61 -4.71
N SER A 146 39.92 -6.46 -4.41
CA SER A 146 41.10 -6.71 -5.25
C SER A 146 41.16 -8.08 -5.90
N ILE A 147 40.26 -8.99 -5.52
CA ILE A 147 40.15 -10.31 -6.15
C ILE A 147 39.03 -10.33 -7.19
N ASN A 148 39.11 -11.28 -8.13
CA ASN A 148 38.15 -11.40 -9.24
C ASN A 148 36.70 -11.54 -8.77
N PHE A 149 36.48 -12.23 -7.64
CA PHE A 149 35.16 -12.47 -7.07
C PHE A 149 35.23 -12.51 -5.54
N SER A 150 34.39 -11.73 -4.88
CA SER A 150 34.18 -11.79 -3.43
C SER A 150 32.69 -11.62 -3.13
N THR A 151 32.19 -12.25 -2.07
CA THR A 151 30.78 -12.14 -1.69
C THR A 151 30.63 -12.12 -0.17
N ILE A 152 29.69 -11.30 0.30
CA ILE A 152 29.12 -11.41 1.64
C ILE A 152 27.74 -12.03 1.47
N SER A 153 27.45 -13.08 2.24
CA SER A 153 26.12 -13.64 2.38
C SER A 153 25.60 -13.39 3.81
N ILE A 154 24.39 -12.87 3.91
CA ILE A 154 23.71 -12.60 5.18
C ILE A 154 22.39 -13.35 5.17
N ASP A 155 22.20 -14.20 6.17
CA ASP A 155 20.94 -14.91 6.40
C ASP A 155 20.11 -14.12 7.42
N LEU A 156 19.08 -13.43 6.92
CA LEU A 156 18.13 -12.71 7.76
C LEU A 156 17.01 -13.63 8.19
N LYS A 157 16.78 -13.71 9.50
CA LYS A 157 15.63 -14.42 10.06
C LYS A 157 14.58 -13.43 10.52
N GLY A 158 13.32 -13.81 10.40
CA GLY A 158 12.20 -12.94 10.75
C GLY A 158 10.87 -13.64 10.53
N THR A 159 9.83 -12.84 10.34
CA THR A 159 8.50 -13.31 9.94
C THR A 159 7.90 -12.37 8.91
N SER A 160 7.07 -12.90 8.02
CA SER A 160 6.30 -12.12 7.03
C SER A 160 7.16 -11.46 5.95
N PHE A 161 8.27 -12.09 5.57
CA PHE A 161 8.92 -11.78 4.30
C PHE A 161 7.97 -12.13 3.15
N HIS A 162 7.91 -11.28 2.14
CA HIS A 162 7.04 -11.47 0.99
C HIS A 162 7.72 -12.41 -0.02
N GLU A 163 7.05 -13.46 -0.50
CA GLU A 163 7.65 -14.43 -1.44
C GLU A 163 7.98 -13.83 -2.82
N ASN A 164 7.18 -12.87 -3.30
CA ASN A 164 7.52 -12.06 -4.47
C ASN A 164 8.62 -11.03 -4.15
N HIS A 165 9.77 -11.15 -4.81
CA HIS A 165 10.91 -10.26 -4.63
C HIS A 165 10.71 -8.85 -5.16
N ASP A 166 9.80 -8.62 -6.12
CA ASP A 166 9.42 -7.26 -6.55
C ASP A 166 8.75 -6.47 -5.42
N LEU A 167 8.27 -7.18 -4.40
CA LEU A 167 7.66 -6.64 -3.19
C LEU A 167 8.59 -6.73 -1.98
N LEU A 168 9.86 -7.11 -2.18
CA LEU A 168 10.90 -7.07 -1.16
C LEU A 168 12.01 -6.09 -1.53
N LYS A 169 12.57 -5.43 -0.52
CA LYS A 169 13.80 -4.67 -0.66
C LYS A 169 14.55 -4.65 0.65
N VAL A 170 15.85 -4.97 0.63
CA VAL A 170 16.72 -4.85 1.80
C VAL A 170 17.82 -3.85 1.51
N VAL A 171 17.99 -2.87 2.40
CA VAL A 171 19.01 -1.82 2.26
C VAL A 171 19.83 -1.69 3.54
N LEU A 172 21.05 -1.19 3.39
CA LEU A 172 21.82 -0.64 4.50
C LEU A 172 21.34 0.77 4.80
N VAL A 173 21.37 1.13 6.08
CA VAL A 173 21.06 2.48 6.58
C VAL A 173 22.17 2.90 7.52
N ASP A 174 22.80 4.05 7.27
CA ASP A 174 23.80 4.61 8.17
C ASP A 174 23.18 5.34 9.37
N GLU A 175 24.04 5.88 10.24
CA GLU A 175 23.63 6.63 11.43
C GLU A 175 22.81 7.90 11.10
N ALA A 176 23.08 8.54 9.96
CA ALA A 176 22.33 9.70 9.49
C ALA A 176 20.97 9.33 8.86
N GLY A 177 20.67 8.02 8.74
CA GLY A 177 19.44 7.54 8.15
C GLY A 177 19.47 7.43 6.62
N LYS A 178 20.63 7.64 5.98
CA LYS A 178 20.79 7.51 4.53
C LYS A 178 20.69 6.05 4.13
N GLU A 179 19.86 5.77 3.14
CA GLU A 179 19.77 4.44 2.52
C GLU A 179 20.80 4.26 1.42
N PHE A 180 21.38 3.07 1.36
CA PHE A 180 22.25 2.63 0.28
C PHE A 180 21.46 1.81 -0.76
N PRO A 181 22.02 1.58 -1.96
CA PRO A 181 21.43 0.66 -2.93
C PRO A 181 21.08 -0.69 -2.29
N PRO A 182 20.05 -1.39 -2.80
CA PRO A 182 19.56 -2.62 -2.17
C PRO A 182 20.54 -3.79 -2.35
N PHE A 183 20.47 -4.74 -1.41
CA PHE A 183 21.13 -6.03 -1.57
C PHE A 183 20.50 -6.83 -2.70
N ASN A 184 21.28 -7.73 -3.29
CA ASN A 184 20.73 -8.81 -4.10
C ASN A 184 20.05 -9.82 -3.16
N ILE A 185 18.85 -10.26 -3.52
CA ILE A 185 18.12 -11.30 -2.79
C ILE A 185 18.33 -12.63 -3.52
N SER A 186 18.70 -13.68 -2.79
CA SER A 186 18.86 -15.03 -3.35
C SER A 186 17.58 -15.46 -4.06
N THR A 187 17.70 -15.87 -5.32
CA THR A 187 16.60 -16.43 -6.12
C THR A 187 16.36 -17.92 -5.86
N THR A 188 17.08 -18.51 -4.90
CA THR A 188 16.88 -19.88 -4.44
C THR A 188 16.13 -19.89 -3.11
N ASN A 189 15.21 -20.84 -2.91
CA ASN A 189 14.37 -20.99 -1.71
C ASN A 189 13.48 -19.76 -1.40
N THR A 190 12.84 -19.19 -2.44
CA THR A 190 12.03 -17.95 -2.35
C THR A 190 10.70 -18.09 -1.61
N ASN A 191 10.35 -19.30 -1.17
CA ASN A 191 9.11 -19.59 -0.44
C ASN A 191 9.28 -19.59 1.09
N ASP A 192 10.50 -19.31 1.61
CA ASP A 192 10.70 -19.19 3.05
C ASP A 192 10.32 -17.78 3.54
N LEU A 193 9.12 -17.66 4.13
CA LEU A 193 8.61 -16.40 4.66
C LEU A 193 9.28 -15.96 5.98
N ASN A 194 10.18 -16.79 6.53
CA ASN A 194 10.88 -16.56 7.80
C ASN A 194 12.39 -16.40 7.62
N SER A 195 12.90 -16.60 6.41
CA SER A 195 14.32 -16.50 6.09
C SER A 195 14.54 -15.77 4.78
N LEU A 196 15.51 -14.86 4.76
CA LEU A 196 15.90 -14.14 3.55
C LEU A 196 17.42 -14.14 3.44
N ASN A 197 17.95 -14.82 2.42
CA ASN A 197 19.37 -14.73 2.10
C ASN A 197 19.61 -13.54 1.19
N ILE A 198 20.45 -12.62 1.63
CA ILE A 198 20.86 -11.44 0.87
C ILE A 198 22.37 -11.47 0.63
N THR A 199 22.79 -10.95 -0.52
CA THR A 199 24.21 -10.95 -0.91
C THR A 199 24.67 -9.60 -1.39
N LEU A 200 25.91 -9.26 -1.02
CA LEU A 200 26.69 -8.19 -1.62
C LEU A 200 27.86 -8.85 -2.35
N THR A 201 27.88 -8.71 -3.66
CA THR A 201 28.87 -9.38 -4.52
C THR A 201 29.81 -8.34 -5.11
N ASN A 202 31.08 -8.68 -5.21
CA ASN A 202 32.08 -7.89 -5.92
C ASN A 202 32.63 -8.71 -7.08
N TYR A 203 32.46 -8.20 -8.30
CA TYR A 203 33.26 -8.60 -9.45
C TYR A 203 34.24 -7.47 -9.76
N LEU A 204 35.54 -7.78 -9.88
CA LEU A 204 36.59 -6.76 -10.03
C LEU A 204 36.33 -5.76 -11.18
N THR A 205 35.77 -6.24 -12.28
CA THR A 205 35.49 -5.42 -13.48
C THR A 205 34.12 -4.75 -13.45
N THR A 206 33.22 -5.18 -12.58
CA THR A 206 31.84 -4.68 -12.52
C THR A 206 31.35 -4.73 -11.07
N PRO A 207 31.83 -3.81 -10.21
CA PRO A 207 31.47 -3.80 -8.80
C PRO A 207 29.99 -3.50 -8.60
N ASP A 208 29.38 -4.10 -7.58
CA ASP A 208 27.98 -3.86 -7.22
C ASP A 208 27.76 -2.37 -6.83
N PRO A 209 26.64 -1.73 -7.23
CA PRO A 209 26.37 -0.33 -6.91
C PRO A 209 26.39 -0.01 -5.41
N MET A 210 25.92 -0.93 -4.55
CA MET A 210 26.02 -0.78 -3.10
C MET A 210 27.49 -0.75 -2.69
N LEU A 211 28.31 -1.65 -3.24
CA LEU A 211 29.72 -1.69 -2.94
C LEU A 211 30.41 -0.39 -3.37
N VAL A 212 30.10 0.16 -4.55
CA VAL A 212 30.64 1.45 -5.00
C VAL A 212 30.27 2.58 -4.03
N ALA A 213 29.02 2.60 -3.54
CA ALA A 213 28.51 3.65 -2.67
C ALA A 213 29.04 3.60 -1.22
N LEU A 214 29.49 2.43 -0.74
CA LEU A 214 29.96 2.27 0.64
C LEU A 214 31.33 2.94 0.87
N PRO A 215 31.61 3.48 2.07
CA PRO A 215 32.97 3.80 2.50
C PRO A 215 33.82 2.52 2.73
N ALA A 216 35.11 2.69 3.04
CA ALA A 216 36.03 1.58 3.31
C ALA A 216 35.62 0.76 4.55
N THR A 217 35.07 1.41 5.57
CA THR A 217 34.53 0.76 6.77
C THR A 217 33.33 1.55 7.26
N GLY A 218 32.28 0.86 7.70
CA GLY A 218 31.13 1.53 8.28
C GLY A 218 30.22 0.61 9.09
N LEU A 219 29.38 1.25 9.90
CA LEU A 219 28.31 0.62 10.68
C LEU A 219 26.96 0.93 10.05
N TYR A 220 26.14 -0.10 9.90
CA TYR A 220 24.86 0.01 9.19
C TYR A 220 23.78 -0.81 9.87
N LYS A 221 22.58 -0.25 9.98
CA LYS A 221 21.38 -1.04 10.27
C LYS A 221 20.85 -1.64 8.99
N LEU A 222 20.23 -2.81 9.09
CA LEU A 222 19.53 -3.42 7.96
C LEU A 222 18.07 -3.00 8.02
N ARG A 223 17.58 -2.46 6.92
CA ARG A 223 16.17 -2.13 6.76
C ARG A 223 15.55 -3.02 5.72
N VAL A 224 14.51 -3.74 6.12
CA VAL A 224 13.73 -4.61 5.27
C VAL A 224 12.40 -3.94 4.99
N TYR A 225 12.11 -3.82 3.70
CA TYR A 225 10.81 -3.50 3.16
C TYR A 225 10.19 -4.79 2.66
N SER A 226 9.00 -5.11 3.18
CA SER A 226 8.19 -6.24 2.75
C SER A 226 6.80 -5.70 2.45
N TYR A 227 6.56 -5.44 1.17
CA TYR A 227 5.35 -4.84 0.64
C TYR A 227 4.96 -3.54 1.37
N SER A 228 3.89 -3.56 2.17
CA SER A 228 3.44 -2.37 2.90
C SER A 228 4.12 -2.18 4.25
N LYS A 229 4.98 -3.12 4.67
CA LYS A 229 5.64 -3.11 5.97
C LYS A 229 7.11 -2.77 5.81
N LYS A 230 7.64 -2.16 6.86
CA LYS A 230 9.04 -1.77 6.97
C LYS A 230 9.50 -2.01 8.39
N VAL A 231 10.67 -2.60 8.55
CA VAL A 231 11.34 -2.77 9.83
C VAL A 231 12.83 -2.53 9.67
N THR A 232 13.48 -2.02 10.70
CA THR A 232 14.93 -1.77 10.72
C THR A 232 15.50 -2.43 11.95
N THR A 233 16.64 -3.11 11.82
CA THR A 233 17.34 -3.69 12.96
C THR A 233 17.71 -2.61 13.98
N THR A 234 17.74 -2.98 15.24
CA THR A 234 18.12 -2.08 16.33
C THR A 234 19.63 -1.90 16.35
N PHE A 235 20.37 -3.01 16.23
CA PHE A 235 21.82 -3.01 16.28
C PHE A 235 22.42 -3.01 14.86
N PRO A 236 23.51 -2.26 14.63
CA PRO A 236 24.17 -2.25 13.33
C PRO A 236 25.03 -3.50 13.11
N ILE A 237 25.31 -3.79 11.85
CA ILE A 237 26.41 -4.65 11.41
C ILE A 237 27.58 -3.77 10.95
N ARG A 238 28.80 -4.32 10.96
CA ARG A 238 29.97 -3.68 10.37
C ARG A 238 30.28 -4.30 9.01
N ILE A 239 30.56 -3.46 8.01
CA ILE A 239 31.07 -3.90 6.71
C ILE A 239 32.43 -3.24 6.46
N ASN A 240 33.43 -4.06 6.13
CA ASN A 240 34.78 -3.64 5.79
C ASN A 240 35.08 -4.01 4.32
N LYS A 241 35.55 -3.04 3.54
CA LYS A 241 36.19 -3.29 2.25
C LYS A 241 37.66 -3.59 2.48
N LEU A 242 38.10 -4.75 2.01
CA LEU A 242 39.49 -5.14 2.05
C LEU A 242 40.11 -4.88 0.67
N PRO A 243 41.21 -4.10 0.60
CA PRO A 243 41.89 -3.84 -0.67
C PRO A 243 42.61 -5.07 -1.19
#